data_AF-A0A2I4AZK1-F1
#
_entry.id   AF-A0A2I4AZK1-F1
#
_cell.length_a   1.000
_cell.length_b   1.000
_cell.length_c   1.000
_cell.angle_alpha   90.00
_cell.angle_beta   90.00
_cell.angle_gamma   90.00
#
_symmetry.space_group_name_H-M   'P 1'
#
loop_
_entity.id
_entity.type
_entity.pdbx_description
1 polymer ?
#
loop_
_entity_poly.entity_id
_entity_poly.type
_entity_poly.pdbx_seq_one_letter_code
_entity_poly.pdbx_strand_id
1 'polypeptide(L)'
;MTFFGLAAVTDLQQEKTGSALLKWKDLLFSVFAFPVGMFVVLLFWTIYAIDRELVYPAALDSFFPPWINHAMHTFVFPVLLGELLLQPHTYPKTKLSALAALGLVGLAYLSWIIWVYASVGIWVYPLLGYFSAAGLMGFFLFNMSVVTLLYLLGQELDGRLWRKSEAKTGRS
;
A
#
# COMPACT_ATOMS: atom_id res chain seq x y z
N MET A 1 8.00 6.46 -2.21
CA MET A 1 9.35 7.07 -2.23
C MET A 1 10.05 7.03 -0.88
N THR A 2 9.38 7.32 0.23
CA THR A 2 9.96 7.26 1.59
C THR A 2 10.55 5.89 1.96
N PHE A 3 9.85 4.79 1.65
CA PHE A 3 10.34 3.44 1.90
C PHE A 3 11.65 3.13 1.15
N PHE A 4 11.67 3.26 -0.19
CA PHE A 4 12.87 2.97 -0.98
C PHE A 4 14.04 3.91 -0.68
N GLY A 5 13.76 5.17 -0.30
CA GLY A 5 14.78 6.08 0.21
C GLY A 5 15.41 5.58 1.51
N LEU A 6 14.60 5.12 2.46
CA LEU A 6 15.11 4.52 3.69
C LEU A 6 15.86 3.21 3.41
N ALA A 7 15.35 2.33 2.56
CA ALA A 7 16.02 1.10 2.16
C ALA A 7 17.43 1.40 1.60
N ALA A 8 17.53 2.33 0.65
CA ALA A 8 18.81 2.73 0.07
C ALA A 8 19.79 3.31 1.11
N VAL A 9 19.32 4.15 2.04
CA VAL A 9 20.16 4.66 3.14
C VAL A 9 20.63 3.54 4.06
N THR A 10 19.76 2.57 4.35
CA THR A 10 20.10 1.44 5.22
C THR A 10 21.16 0.55 4.57
N ASP A 11 21.05 0.30 3.27
CA ASP A 11 22.01 -0.49 2.50
C ASP A 11 23.36 0.20 2.36
N LEU A 12 23.38 1.53 2.17
CA LEU A 12 24.62 2.32 2.07
C LEU A 12 25.34 2.49 3.41
N GLN A 13 24.64 2.38 4.54
CA GLN A 13 25.20 2.59 5.89
C GLN A 13 25.64 1.27 6.58
N GLN A 14 25.90 0.22 5.78
CA GLN A 14 26.16 -1.18 6.13
C GLN A 14 27.05 -1.47 7.37
N GLU A 15 27.82 -0.51 7.91
CA GLU A 15 28.69 -0.73 9.07
C GLU A 15 28.29 -0.07 10.40
N LYS A 16 27.32 0.88 10.47
CA LYS A 16 27.11 1.65 11.73
C LYS A 16 25.66 1.96 12.15
N THR A 17 24.64 1.55 11.41
CA THR A 17 23.27 1.99 11.70
C THR A 17 22.46 1.01 12.53
N GLY A 18 22.12 1.48 13.74
CA GLY A 18 21.46 0.73 14.79
C GLY A 18 20.06 0.20 14.44
N SER A 19 19.63 -0.78 15.24
CA SER A 19 18.37 -1.55 15.10
C SER A 19 17.10 -0.73 14.81
N ALA A 20 17.10 0.58 15.07
CA ALA A 20 15.96 1.47 14.82
C ALA A 20 15.67 1.66 13.33
N LEU A 21 16.67 1.91 12.46
CA LEU A 21 16.42 2.18 11.04
C LEU A 21 15.86 0.94 10.32
N LEU A 22 16.40 -0.24 10.64
CA LEU A 22 15.88 -1.51 10.15
C LEU A 22 14.44 -1.76 10.63
N LYS A 23 14.14 -1.50 11.91
CA LYS A 23 12.75 -1.59 12.43
C LYS A 23 11.80 -0.64 11.72
N TRP A 24 12.24 0.58 11.39
CA TRP A 24 11.42 1.54 10.65
C TRP A 24 11.21 1.12 9.19
N LYS A 25 12.26 0.63 8.51
CA LYS A 25 12.13 0.04 7.16
C LYS A 25 11.09 -1.08 7.17
N ASP A 26 11.23 -2.02 8.09
CA ASP A 26 10.35 -3.19 8.19
C ASP A 26 8.92 -2.79 8.53
N LEU A 27 8.72 -1.85 9.44
CA LEU A 27 7.40 -1.30 9.76
C LEU A 27 6.78 -0.64 8.53
N LEU A 28 7.54 0.21 7.83
CA LEU A 28 7.05 0.91 6.65
C LEU A 28 6.67 -0.06 5.53
N PHE A 29 7.46 -1.11 5.31
CA PHE A 29 7.13 -2.13 4.33
C PHE A 29 5.88 -2.92 4.72
N SER A 30 5.94 -3.56 5.90
CA SER A 30 4.95 -4.53 6.35
C SER A 30 3.58 -3.91 6.63
N VAL A 31 3.55 -2.70 7.19
CA VAL A 31 2.30 -2.03 7.58
C VAL A 31 1.73 -1.16 6.47
N PHE A 32 2.57 -0.53 5.65
CA PHE A 32 2.11 0.43 4.64
C PHE A 32 2.41 -0.01 3.22
N ALA A 33 3.69 -0.13 2.84
CA ALA A 33 4.07 -0.27 1.44
C ALA A 33 3.45 -1.51 0.78
N PHE A 34 3.56 -2.67 1.44
CA PHE A 34 3.00 -3.92 0.90
C PHE A 34 1.47 -3.89 0.87
N PRO A 35 0.73 -3.79 1.99
CA PRO A 35 -0.72 -3.90 1.96
C PRO A 35 -1.41 -2.76 1.19
N VAL A 36 -0.96 -1.51 1.36
CA VAL A 36 -1.57 -0.36 0.67
C VAL A 36 -1.18 -0.35 -0.80
N GLY A 37 0.07 -0.68 -1.14
CA GLY A 37 0.49 -0.71 -2.54
C GLY A 37 -0.20 -1.83 -3.33
N MET A 38 -0.32 -3.03 -2.75
CA MET A 38 -1.12 -4.11 -3.33
C MET A 38 -2.59 -3.70 -3.50
N PHE A 39 -3.15 -3.01 -2.51
CA PHE A 39 -4.52 -2.52 -2.55
C PHE A 39 -4.72 -1.52 -3.70
N VAL A 40 -3.83 -0.55 -3.86
CA VAL A 40 -3.91 0.45 -4.94
C VAL A 40 -3.88 -0.23 -6.31
N VAL A 41 -2.96 -1.18 -6.53
CA VAL A 41 -2.88 -1.93 -7.79
C VAL A 41 -4.20 -2.66 -8.07
N LEU A 42 -4.69 -3.44 -7.09
CA LEU A 42 -5.90 -4.26 -7.26
C LEU A 42 -7.14 -3.40 -7.48
N LEU A 43 -7.35 -2.40 -6.62
CA LEU A 43 -8.52 -1.52 -6.69
C LEU A 43 -8.52 -0.72 -8.01
N PHE A 44 -7.39 -0.12 -8.36
CA PHE A 44 -7.28 0.69 -9.57
C PHE A 44 -7.61 -0.14 -10.81
N TRP A 45 -6.92 -1.26 -11.03
CA TRP A 45 -7.12 -2.06 -12.24
C TRP A 45 -8.49 -2.74 -12.29
N THR A 46 -9.06 -3.09 -11.13
CA THR A 46 -10.42 -3.64 -11.07
C THR A 46 -11.43 -2.60 -11.55
N ILE A 47 -11.38 -1.38 -11.01
CA ILE A 47 -12.31 -0.32 -11.42
C ILE A 47 -12.03 0.11 -12.86
N TYR A 48 -10.75 0.27 -13.22
CA TYR A 48 -10.34 0.63 -14.58
C TYR A 48 -10.87 -0.34 -15.64
N ALA A 49 -10.85 -1.64 -15.34
CA ALA A 49 -11.35 -2.68 -16.25
C ALA A 49 -12.89 -2.67 -16.37
N ILE A 50 -13.61 -2.23 -15.33
CA ILE A 50 -15.07 -2.08 -15.36
C ILE A 50 -15.45 -0.81 -16.13
N ASP A 51 -14.92 0.33 -15.69
CA ASP A 51 -15.06 1.63 -16.34
C ASP A 51 -13.94 2.56 -15.87
N ARG A 52 -13.02 2.88 -16.80
CA ARG A 52 -11.88 3.75 -16.51
C ARG A 52 -12.29 5.17 -16.14
N GLU A 53 -13.45 5.67 -16.57
CA GLU A 53 -13.89 7.03 -16.27
C GLU A 53 -14.11 7.26 -14.77
N LEU A 54 -14.28 6.20 -14.00
CA LEU A 54 -14.49 6.26 -12.55
C LEU A 54 -13.23 6.58 -11.74
N VAL A 55 -12.03 6.31 -12.29
CA VAL A 55 -10.74 6.45 -11.59
C VAL A 55 -9.64 7.12 -12.42
N TYR A 56 -9.69 6.99 -13.75
CA TYR A 56 -8.70 7.53 -14.69
C TYR A 56 -9.36 7.93 -16.02
N PRO A 57 -10.10 9.07 -16.02
CA PRO A 57 -10.81 9.58 -17.20
C PRO A 57 -9.93 9.69 -18.44
N ALA A 58 -10.48 9.43 -19.63
CA ALA A 58 -9.74 9.56 -20.89
C ALA A 58 -9.15 10.95 -21.13
N ALA A 59 -9.76 12.00 -20.55
CA ALA A 59 -9.21 13.35 -20.57
C ALA A 59 -7.78 13.44 -20.03
N LEU A 60 -7.40 12.57 -19.08
CA LEU A 60 -6.05 12.53 -18.50
C LEU A 60 -4.98 12.05 -19.49
N ASP A 61 -5.34 11.27 -20.51
CA ASP A 61 -4.39 10.73 -21.50
C ASP A 61 -3.72 11.85 -22.33
N SER A 62 -4.39 13.00 -22.42
CA SER A 62 -3.84 14.20 -23.07
C SER A 62 -2.74 14.89 -22.27
N PHE A 63 -2.71 14.68 -20.95
CA PHE A 63 -1.72 15.25 -20.02
C PHE A 63 -0.65 14.25 -19.62
N PHE A 64 -1.04 12.98 -19.45
CA PHE A 64 -0.17 11.90 -19.00
C PHE A 64 -0.09 10.80 -20.06
N PRO A 65 1.10 10.56 -20.61
CA PRO A 65 1.32 9.41 -21.48
C PRO A 65 0.91 8.08 -20.81
N PRO A 66 0.37 7.11 -21.55
CA PRO A 66 -0.12 5.84 -21.00
C PRO A 66 0.91 5.05 -20.17
N TRP A 67 2.21 5.19 -20.49
CA TRP A 67 3.27 4.53 -19.72
C TRP A 67 3.38 5.05 -18.28
N ILE A 68 3.02 6.31 -18.01
CA ILE A 68 2.98 6.88 -16.66
C ILE A 68 1.90 6.18 -15.84
N ASN A 69 0.73 5.89 -16.44
CA ASN A 69 -0.32 5.13 -15.77
C ASN A 69 0.20 3.75 -15.32
N HIS A 70 0.89 3.04 -16.21
CA HIS A 70 1.51 1.76 -15.85
C HIS A 70 2.62 1.90 -14.80
N ALA A 71 3.46 2.94 -14.88
CA ALA A 71 4.49 3.20 -13.88
C ALA A 71 3.90 3.40 -12.48
N MET A 72 2.76 4.10 -12.38
CA MET A 72 2.10 4.39 -11.11
C MET A 72 1.23 3.24 -10.58
N HIS A 73 0.58 2.47 -11.46
CA HIS A 73 -0.44 1.49 -11.05
C HIS A 73 -0.11 0.03 -11.39
N THR A 74 0.86 -0.26 -12.25
CA THR A 74 1.29 -1.63 -12.56
C THR A 74 2.62 -1.96 -11.92
N PHE A 75 3.64 -1.11 -12.12
CA PHE A 75 5.02 -1.39 -11.69
C PHE A 75 5.18 -1.50 -10.17
N VAL A 76 4.24 -0.95 -9.40
CA VAL A 76 4.20 -1.12 -7.94
C VAL A 76 4.14 -2.60 -7.56
N PHE A 77 3.38 -3.43 -8.29
CA PHE A 77 3.24 -4.86 -7.98
C PHE A 77 4.56 -5.64 -8.04
N PRO A 78 5.30 -5.69 -9.17
CA PRO A 78 6.54 -6.45 -9.24
C PRO A 78 7.61 -5.91 -8.29
N VAL A 79 7.62 -4.61 -7.99
CA VAL A 79 8.56 -4.03 -7.02
C VAL A 79 8.26 -4.52 -5.60
N LEU A 80 6.99 -4.49 -5.17
CA LEU A 80 6.61 -4.99 -3.85
C LEU A 80 6.82 -6.50 -3.71
N LEU A 81 6.53 -7.26 -4.78
CA LEU A 81 6.78 -8.69 -4.80
C LEU A 81 8.28 -8.99 -4.75
N GLY A 82 9.10 -8.23 -5.50
CA GLY A 82 10.55 -8.32 -5.44
C GLY A 82 11.07 -8.07 -4.03
N GLU A 83 10.65 -7.00 -3.38
CA GLU A 83 11.03 -6.69 -2.00
C GLU A 83 10.64 -7.81 -1.02
N LEU A 84 9.41 -8.32 -1.10
CA LEU A 84 8.93 -9.44 -0.27
C LEU A 84 9.74 -10.73 -0.48
N LEU A 85 10.12 -11.02 -1.73
CA LEU A 85 10.85 -12.24 -2.08
C LEU A 85 12.35 -12.16 -1.75
N LEU A 86 12.93 -10.96 -1.79
CA LEU A 86 14.37 -10.75 -1.68
C LEU A 86 14.83 -10.32 -0.29
N GLN A 87 13.95 -9.75 0.53
CA GLN A 87 14.28 -9.27 1.88
C GLN A 87 13.29 -9.84 2.91
N PRO A 88 13.76 -10.36 4.06
CA PRO A 88 12.90 -10.65 5.18
C PRO A 88 12.47 -9.37 5.89
N HIS A 89 11.21 -9.27 6.29
CA HIS A 89 10.71 -8.13 7.05
C HIS A 89 10.13 -8.54 8.41
N THR A 90 10.48 -7.81 9.45
CA THR A 90 9.91 -8.03 10.77
C THR A 90 8.55 -7.34 10.91
N TYR A 91 7.49 -8.13 11.03
CA TYR A 91 6.14 -7.60 11.31
C TYR A 91 6.00 -7.09 12.76
N PRO A 92 5.13 -6.10 13.03
CA PRO A 92 4.87 -5.64 14.39
C PRO A 92 4.41 -6.77 15.32
N LYS A 93 4.91 -6.77 16.56
CA LYS A 93 4.60 -7.81 17.57
C LYS A 93 3.11 -8.00 17.82
N THR A 94 2.35 -6.91 17.75
CA THR A 94 0.91 -6.91 17.98
C THR A 94 0.20 -6.50 16.69
N LYS A 95 -0.63 -7.39 16.13
CA LYS A 95 -1.41 -7.08 14.92
C LYS A 95 -2.29 -5.83 15.10
N LEU A 96 -2.83 -5.65 16.30
CA LEU A 96 -3.67 -4.50 16.62
C LEU A 96 -2.97 -3.15 16.40
N SER A 97 -1.66 -3.03 16.69
CA SER A 97 -0.95 -1.76 16.47
C SER A 97 -0.75 -1.47 14.98
N ALA A 98 -0.50 -2.51 14.18
CA ALA A 98 -0.45 -2.37 12.71
C ALA A 98 -1.80 -1.95 12.13
N LEU A 99 -2.89 -2.60 12.56
CA LEU A 99 -4.24 -2.26 12.12
C LEU A 99 -4.69 -0.88 12.59
N ALA A 100 -4.32 -0.47 13.81
CA ALA A 100 -4.58 0.88 14.30
C ALA A 100 -3.83 1.94 13.47
N ALA A 101 -2.57 1.69 13.11
CA ALA A 101 -1.80 2.57 12.25
C ALA A 101 -2.40 2.69 10.84
N LEU A 102 -2.80 1.56 10.23
CA LEU A 102 -3.53 1.54 8.96
C LEU A 102 -4.85 2.30 9.05
N GLY A 103 -5.64 2.08 10.11
CA GLY A 103 -6.89 2.77 10.34
C GLY A 103 -6.71 4.28 10.50
N LEU A 104 -5.69 4.72 11.25
CA LEU A 104 -5.38 6.14 11.42
C LEU A 104 -5.02 6.81 10.09
N VAL A 105 -4.14 6.18 9.30
CA VAL A 105 -3.76 6.71 7.98
C VAL A 105 -4.94 6.70 7.01
N GLY A 106 -5.76 5.63 7.03
CA GLY A 106 -6.97 5.54 6.22
C GLY A 106 -7.98 6.64 6.56
N LEU A 107 -8.21 6.90 7.85
CA LEU A 107 -9.09 7.98 8.31
C LEU A 107 -8.53 9.35 7.92
N ALA A 108 -7.22 9.57 8.09
CA ALA A 108 -6.58 10.82 7.67
C ALA A 108 -6.74 11.07 6.16
N TYR A 109 -6.58 10.03 5.34
CA TYR A 109 -6.78 10.11 3.90
C TYR A 109 -8.25 10.35 3.52
N LEU A 110 -9.20 9.69 4.20
CA LEU A 110 -10.63 9.93 4.01
C LEU A 110 -10.99 11.38 4.36
N SER A 111 -10.51 11.89 5.50
CA SER A 111 -10.70 13.28 5.90
C SER A 111 -10.14 14.24 4.84
N TRP A 112 -8.97 13.94 4.28
CA TRP A 112 -8.39 14.73 3.20
C TRP A 112 -9.25 14.72 1.93
N ILE A 113 -9.76 13.56 1.49
CA ILE A 113 -10.66 13.49 0.32
C ILE A 113 -11.92 14.33 0.56
N ILE A 114 -12.55 14.19 1.73
CA ILE A 114 -13.75 14.96 2.09
C ILE A 114 -13.44 16.46 2.09
N TRP A 115 -12.28 16.84 2.62
CA TRP A 115 -11.83 18.23 2.63
C TRP A 115 -11.62 18.78 1.21
N VAL A 116 -11.02 18.01 0.29
CA VAL A 116 -10.86 18.41 -1.12
C VAL A 116 -12.24 18.66 -1.76
N TYR A 117 -13.18 17.74 -1.57
CA TYR A 117 -14.55 17.90 -2.09
C TYR A 117 -15.24 19.13 -1.48
N ALA A 118 -15.13 19.33 -0.17
CA ALA A 118 -15.72 20.50 0.48
C ALA A 118 -15.10 21.83 0.03
N SER A 119 -13.82 21.81 -0.39
CA SER A 119 -13.08 23.01 -0.80
C SER A 119 -13.28 23.37 -2.28
N VAL A 120 -13.34 22.37 -3.17
CA VAL A 120 -13.34 22.57 -4.63
C VAL A 120 -14.66 22.17 -5.28
N GLY A 121 -15.51 21.40 -4.58
CA GLY A 121 -16.79 20.90 -5.10
C GLY A 121 -16.66 19.71 -6.06
N ILE A 122 -15.45 19.16 -6.22
CA ILE A 122 -15.15 18.06 -7.14
C ILE A 122 -14.52 16.91 -6.36
N TRP A 123 -15.00 15.69 -6.62
CA TRP A 123 -14.42 14.50 -6.03
C TRP A 123 -13.06 14.17 -6.68
N VAL A 124 -12.11 13.74 -5.85
CA VAL A 124 -10.79 13.27 -6.32
C VAL A 124 -10.93 12.14 -7.35
N TYR A 125 -11.94 11.28 -7.16
CA TYR A 125 -12.31 10.22 -8.11
C TYR A 125 -13.81 10.34 -8.44
N PRO A 126 -14.21 10.34 -9.72
CA PRO A 126 -15.61 10.43 -10.13
C PRO A 126 -16.51 9.37 -9.48
N LEU A 127 -15.99 8.15 -9.24
CA LEU A 127 -16.68 7.08 -8.50
C LEU A 127 -17.35 7.57 -7.20
N LEU A 128 -16.68 8.44 -6.45
CA LEU A 128 -17.15 8.87 -5.13
C LEU A 128 -18.44 9.70 -5.23
N GLY A 129 -18.66 10.37 -6.36
CA GLY A 129 -19.87 11.17 -6.61
C GLY A 129 -21.14 10.34 -6.77
N TYR A 130 -21.02 9.03 -6.99
CA TYR A 130 -22.18 8.12 -7.11
C TYR A 130 -22.69 7.63 -5.75
N PHE A 131 -21.95 7.84 -4.66
CA PHE A 131 -22.32 7.33 -3.35
C PHE A 131 -23.07 8.38 -2.51
N SER A 132 -24.05 7.92 -1.74
CA SER A 132 -24.57 8.66 -0.59
C SER A 132 -23.54 8.68 0.55
N ALA A 133 -23.76 9.47 1.59
CA ALA A 133 -22.89 9.48 2.76
C ALA A 133 -22.75 8.08 3.42
N ALA A 134 -23.86 7.32 3.50
CA ALA A 134 -23.83 5.94 3.98
C ALA A 134 -23.08 5.01 3.00
N GLY A 135 -23.23 5.24 1.70
CA GLY A 135 -22.47 4.54 0.65
C GLY A 135 -20.96 4.77 0.77
N LEU A 136 -20.53 6.01 0.99
CA LEU A 136 -19.12 6.36 1.21
C LEU A 136 -18.55 5.69 2.47
N MET A 137 -19.33 5.65 3.55
CA MET A 137 -18.95 4.92 4.76
C MET A 137 -18.79 3.42 4.48
N GLY A 138 -19.76 2.81 3.81
CA GLY A 138 -19.70 1.41 3.43
C GLY A 138 -18.51 1.10 2.51
N PHE A 139 -18.25 1.97 1.53
CA PHE A 139 -17.10 1.87 0.64
C PHE A 139 -15.78 1.97 1.42
N PHE A 140 -15.65 2.91 2.35
CA PHE A 140 -14.47 3.02 3.19
C PHE A 140 -14.23 1.76 4.03
N LEU A 141 -15.26 1.25 4.71
CA LEU A 141 -15.16 0.03 5.52
C LEU A 141 -14.80 -1.20 4.68
N PHE A 142 -15.36 -1.32 3.48
CA PHE A 142 -15.01 -2.38 2.54
C PHE A 142 -13.52 -2.31 2.16
N ASN A 143 -13.04 -1.15 1.74
CA ASN A 143 -11.64 -0.96 1.36
C ASN A 143 -10.69 -1.23 2.53
N MET A 144 -11.02 -0.76 3.74
CA MET A 144 -10.24 -1.06 4.95
C MET A 144 -10.19 -2.57 5.26
N SER A 145 -11.27 -3.30 4.99
CA SER A 145 -11.29 -4.76 5.12
C SER A 145 -10.34 -5.42 4.10
N VAL A 146 -10.34 -4.98 2.84
CA VAL A 146 -9.42 -5.48 1.80
C VAL A 146 -7.96 -5.21 2.16
N VAL A 147 -7.63 -3.99 2.59
CA VAL A 147 -6.27 -3.62 3.04
C VAL A 147 -5.83 -4.50 4.22
N THR A 148 -6.74 -4.77 5.15
CA THR A 148 -6.48 -5.67 6.29
C THR A 148 -6.17 -7.09 5.82
N LEU A 149 -6.93 -7.63 4.86
CA LEU A 149 -6.66 -8.94 4.28
C LEU A 149 -5.29 -8.99 3.57
N LEU A 150 -4.91 -7.92 2.87
CA LEU A 150 -3.60 -7.82 2.21
C LEU A 150 -2.45 -7.73 3.20
N TYR A 151 -2.65 -7.05 4.34
CA TYR A 151 -1.68 -7.05 5.43
C TYR A 151 -1.46 -8.46 5.99
N LEU A 152 -2.55 -9.19 6.26
CA LEU A 152 -2.49 -10.57 6.74
C LEU A 152 -1.85 -11.51 5.73
N LEU A 153 -2.15 -11.31 4.44
CA LEU A 153 -1.52 -12.06 3.35
C LEU A 153 -0.02 -11.82 3.30
N GLY A 154 0.43 -10.56 3.38
CA GLY A 154 1.86 -10.23 3.42
C GLY A 154 2.57 -10.91 4.59
N GLN A 155 1.97 -10.84 5.77
CA GLN A 155 2.51 -11.49 6.98
C GLN A 155 2.67 -13.01 6.80
N GLU A 156 1.69 -13.67 6.19
CA GLU A 156 1.73 -15.11 5.95
C GLU A 156 2.75 -15.48 4.87
N LEU A 157 2.84 -14.70 3.79
CA LEU A 157 3.80 -14.95 2.71
C LEU A 157 5.24 -14.79 3.20
N ASP A 158 5.56 -13.67 3.85
CA ASP A 158 6.88 -13.42 4.44
C ASP A 158 7.26 -14.55 5.41
N GLY A 159 6.36 -14.87 6.35
CA GLY A 159 6.57 -15.94 7.31
C GLY A 159 6.80 -17.31 6.68
N ARG A 160 6.15 -17.63 5.55
CA ARG A 160 6.36 -18.89 4.83
C ARG A 160 7.66 -18.92 4.04
N LEU A 161 8.04 -17.81 3.42
CA LEU A 161 9.26 -17.71 2.61
C LEU A 161 10.50 -17.84 3.48
N TRP A 162 10.55 -17.09 4.57
CA TRP A 162 11.76 -16.96 5.38
C TRP A 162 11.89 -18.03 6.47
N ARG A 163 10.79 -18.54 7.05
CA ARG A 163 10.85 -19.72 7.95
C ARG A 163 11.35 -20.98 7.24
N LYS A 164 10.99 -21.16 5.96
CA LYS A 164 11.52 -22.27 5.14
C LYS A 164 13.00 -22.09 4.81
N SER A 165 13.48 -20.86 4.70
CA SER A 165 14.89 -20.54 4.45
C SER A 165 15.75 -20.92 5.66
N GLU A 166 15.32 -20.54 6.87
CA GLU A 166 15.99 -20.88 8.13
C GLU A 166 16.03 -22.40 8.38
N ALA A 167 14.91 -23.08 8.13
CA ALA A 167 14.84 -24.54 8.23
C ALA A 167 15.76 -25.27 7.23
N LYS A 168 16.08 -24.66 6.08
CA LYS A 168 17.00 -25.22 5.07
C LYS A 168 18.47 -24.91 5.35
N THR A 169 18.78 -23.82 6.02
CA THR A 169 20.17 -23.40 6.32
C THR A 169 20.70 -23.92 7.66
N GLY A 170 19.89 -24.63 8.45
CA GLY A 170 20.36 -25.37 9.64
C GLY A 170 20.91 -24.50 10.77
N ARG A 171 20.59 -23.20 10.77
CA ARG A 171 20.91 -22.29 11.89
C ARG A 171 19.74 -22.30 12.87
N SER A 172 19.80 -23.19 13.86
CA SER A 172 19.00 -23.13 15.09
C SER A 172 19.68 -22.24 16.12
#